data_AF-A0A2E8U755-F1
#
_entry.id   AF-A0A2E8U755-F1
#
_cell.length_a   1.000
_cell.length_b   1.000
_cell.length_c   1.000
_cell.angle_alpha   90.00
_cell.angle_beta   90.00
_cell.angle_gamma   90.00
#
_symmetry.space_group_name_H-M   'P 1'
#
loop_
_entity.id
_entity.type
_entity.pdbx_description
1 polymer ?
#
loop_
_entity_poly.entity_id
_entity_poly.type
_entity_poly.pdbx_seq_one_letter_code
_entity_poly.pdbx_strand_id
1 'polypeptide(L)'
;MLSPYVDIFSPMVYHGRSGKRPEYVEKFVSYFGDRYVHDDRPDVWPIVKAHDEPRVTPDEFEQVLRYGMSVRSTGVTMFTIKSVAEDPGKVAAMRRVYSG
;
A
#
# COMPACT_ATOMS: atom_id res chain seq x y z
N MET A 1 -0.71 19.85 -12.98
CA MET A 1 -0.90 18.38 -12.89
C MET A 1 0.48 17.75 -12.85
N LEU A 2 0.78 16.84 -11.90
CA LEU A 2 2.13 16.31 -11.70
C LEU A 2 2.54 15.21 -12.70
N SER A 3 1.58 14.63 -13.41
CA SER A 3 1.79 13.49 -14.31
C SER A 3 2.88 13.64 -15.39
N PRO A 4 3.17 14.83 -15.97
CA PRO A 4 4.23 14.94 -16.98
C PRO A 4 5.64 14.92 -16.37
N TYR A 5 5.77 14.91 -15.04
CA TYR A 5 7.03 15.12 -14.33
C TYR A 5 7.42 13.95 -13.42
N VAL A 6 6.59 12.92 -13.33
CA VAL A 6 6.82 11.77 -12.45
C VAL A 6 6.52 10.49 -13.20
N ASP A 7 7.31 9.46 -12.94
CA ASP A 7 7.09 8.10 -13.46
C ASP A 7 6.18 7.29 -12.54
N ILE A 8 6.14 7.64 -11.26
CA ILE A 8 5.41 6.92 -10.22
C ILE A 8 4.74 7.91 -9.28
N PHE A 9 3.46 7.69 -8.99
CA PHE A 9 2.77 8.28 -7.85
C PHE A 9 2.76 7.33 -6.67
N SER A 10 3.24 7.81 -5.51
CA SER A 10 3.23 7.04 -4.25
C SER A 10 2.34 7.66 -3.19
N PRO A 11 1.01 7.57 -3.33
CA PRO A 11 0.09 8.13 -2.35
C PRO A 11 0.23 7.41 -1.00
N MET A 12 0.20 8.16 0.10
CA MET A 12 0.21 7.61 1.47
C MET A 12 -1.20 7.16 1.88
N VAL A 13 -1.50 5.87 1.71
CA VAL A 13 -2.83 5.29 1.97
C VAL A 13 -2.91 4.75 3.41
N TYR A 14 -2.77 5.66 4.37
CA TYR A 14 -2.74 5.33 5.80
C TYR A 14 -4.13 5.14 6.39
N HIS A 15 -4.81 4.05 5.98
CA HIS A 15 -6.20 3.74 6.33
C HIS A 15 -6.51 3.94 7.83
N GLY A 16 -5.69 3.41 8.72
CA GLY A 16 -5.89 3.54 10.17
C GLY A 16 -5.83 4.99 10.67
N ARG A 17 -4.93 5.83 10.13
CA ARG A 17 -4.90 7.28 10.48
C ARG A 17 -6.10 8.02 9.89
N SER A 18 -6.67 7.53 8.80
CA SER A 18 -7.86 8.10 8.16
C SER A 18 -9.17 7.56 8.75
N GLY A 19 -9.13 6.74 9.81
CA GLY A 19 -10.32 6.10 10.39
C GLY A 19 -11.03 5.16 9.41
N LYS A 20 -10.29 4.61 8.44
CA LYS A 20 -10.80 3.70 7.41
C LYS A 20 -10.36 2.27 7.69
N ARG A 21 -11.18 1.32 7.25
CA ARG A 21 -10.85 -0.10 7.26
C ARG A 21 -9.82 -0.44 6.18
N PRO A 22 -9.11 -1.59 6.28
CA PRO A 22 -8.12 -2.02 5.29
C PRO A 22 -8.61 -2.04 3.83
N GLU A 23 -9.88 -2.39 3.60
CA GLU A 23 -10.47 -2.45 2.24
C GLU A 23 -10.51 -1.07 1.54
N TYR A 24 -10.32 0.01 2.30
CA TYR A 24 -10.15 1.34 1.72
C TYR A 24 -8.89 1.42 0.86
N VAL A 25 -7.83 0.67 1.18
CA VAL A 25 -6.58 0.65 0.41
C VAL A 25 -6.87 0.20 -1.02
N GLU A 26 -7.54 -0.93 -1.19
CA GLU A 26 -7.91 -1.45 -2.51
C GLU A 26 -8.81 -0.48 -3.27
N LYS A 27 -9.85 0.06 -2.60
CA LYS A 27 -10.75 1.06 -3.21
C LYS A 27 -9.99 2.29 -3.70
N PHE A 28 -9.06 2.78 -2.91
CA PHE A 28 -8.27 3.95 -3.25
C PHE A 28 -7.33 3.66 -4.42
N VAL A 29 -6.60 2.54 -4.38
CA VAL A 29 -5.66 2.15 -5.44
C VAL A 29 -6.39 1.93 -6.76
N SER A 30 -7.52 1.22 -6.76
CA SER A 30 -8.32 1.02 -7.97
C SER A 30 -8.89 2.33 -8.50
N TYR A 31 -9.49 3.16 -7.65
CA TYR A 31 -10.01 4.48 -8.06
C TYR A 31 -8.91 5.37 -8.64
N PHE A 32 -7.75 5.44 -7.99
CA PHE A 32 -6.64 6.26 -8.42
C PHE A 32 -6.05 5.73 -9.73
N GLY A 33 -5.85 4.41 -9.80
CA GLY A 33 -5.41 3.69 -10.98
C GLY A 33 -6.29 3.97 -12.19
N ASP A 34 -7.57 3.63 -12.11
CA ASP A 34 -8.53 3.78 -13.22
C ASP A 34 -8.68 5.25 -13.67
N ARG A 35 -8.50 6.21 -12.76
CA ARG A 35 -8.68 7.63 -13.09
C ARG A 35 -7.42 8.28 -13.65
N TYR A 36 -6.24 7.91 -13.17
CA TYR A 36 -5.01 8.67 -13.41
C TYR A 36 -3.89 7.88 -14.09
N VAL A 37 -3.93 6.55 -14.05
CA VAL A 37 -2.95 5.65 -14.69
C VAL A 37 -3.55 5.17 -16.03
N HIS A 38 -2.90 5.55 -17.12
CA HIS A 38 -3.23 5.23 -18.51
C HIS A 38 -1.91 5.01 -19.25
N ASP A 39 -1.93 4.48 -20.48
CA ASP A 39 -0.77 3.96 -21.22
C ASP A 39 0.47 4.90 -21.31
N ASP A 40 0.31 6.22 -21.09
CA ASP A 40 1.39 7.24 -21.10
C ASP A 40 1.57 7.99 -19.76
N ARG A 41 1.09 7.42 -18.65
CA ARG A 41 0.93 8.13 -17.37
C ARG A 41 1.54 7.32 -16.23
N PRO A 42 2.04 8.00 -15.19
CA PRO A 42 2.79 7.37 -14.13
C PRO A 42 2.06 6.20 -13.49
N ASP A 43 2.81 5.15 -13.15
CA ASP A 43 2.37 4.04 -12.34
C ASP A 43 1.93 4.51 -10.93
N VAL A 44 1.16 3.68 -10.23
CA VAL A 44 0.80 3.93 -8.82
C VAL A 44 1.43 2.90 -7.90
N TRP A 45 2.30 3.36 -6.99
CA TRP A 45 2.91 2.54 -5.94
C TRP A 45 2.48 3.05 -4.56
N PRO A 46 1.33 2.62 -4.04
CA PRO A 46 0.82 3.14 -2.78
C PRO A 46 1.79 2.86 -1.62
N ILE A 47 1.85 3.80 -0.68
CA ILE A 47 2.53 3.62 0.59
C ILE A 47 1.49 3.18 1.62
N VAL A 48 1.51 1.90 1.98
CA VAL A 48 0.61 1.32 2.98
C VAL A 48 1.21 1.43 4.38
N LYS A 49 0.33 1.53 5.37
CA LYS A 49 0.74 1.73 6.77
C LYS A 49 1.12 0.39 7.42
N ALA A 50 2.36 0.30 7.87
CA ALA A 50 2.84 -0.71 8.81
C ALA A 50 2.96 -0.17 10.24
N HIS A 51 3.18 1.15 10.40
CA HIS A 51 3.41 1.81 11.69
C HIS A 51 2.21 1.67 12.64
N ASP A 52 2.49 1.40 13.92
CA ASP A 52 1.48 1.01 14.92
C ASP A 52 0.77 2.16 15.63
N GLU A 53 0.51 3.25 14.91
CA GLU A 53 -0.26 4.39 15.42
C GLU A 53 -1.32 4.83 14.41
N PRO A 54 -2.54 4.27 14.47
CA PRO A 54 -3.02 3.19 15.37
C PRO A 54 -2.42 1.81 15.03
N ARG A 55 -2.50 0.83 15.95
CA ARG A 55 -1.96 -0.55 15.74
C ARG A 55 -2.41 -1.12 14.40
N VAL A 56 -1.49 -1.78 13.68
CA VAL A 56 -1.77 -2.59 12.50
C VAL A 56 -1.37 -4.02 12.83
N THR A 57 -2.32 -4.96 12.84
CA THR A 57 -2.00 -6.37 13.14
C THR A 57 -1.24 -7.01 11.98
N PRO A 58 -0.53 -8.14 12.20
CA PRO A 58 0.10 -8.89 11.10
C PRO A 58 -0.85 -9.26 9.96
N ASP A 59 -2.09 -9.68 10.29
CA ASP A 59 -3.09 -10.08 9.30
C ASP A 59 -3.62 -8.86 8.54
N GLU A 60 -3.86 -7.76 9.25
CA GLU A 60 -4.23 -6.48 8.66
C GLU A 60 -3.12 -5.96 7.73
N PHE A 61 -1.86 -6.09 8.16
CA PHE A 61 -0.70 -5.71 7.38
C PHE A 61 -0.57 -6.52 6.09
N GLU A 62 -0.72 -7.85 6.18
CA GLU A 62 -0.79 -8.71 5.00
C GLU A 62 -1.90 -8.25 4.05
N GLN A 63 -3.09 -7.99 4.59
CA GLN A 63 -4.25 -7.57 3.83
C GLN A 63 -3.97 -6.26 3.08
N VAL A 64 -3.43 -5.23 3.74
CA VAL A 64 -3.12 -3.95 3.07
C VAL A 64 -1.97 -4.07 2.07
N LEU A 65 -0.99 -4.95 2.28
CA LEU A 65 0.04 -5.22 1.27
C LEU A 65 -0.58 -5.82 0.01
N ARG A 66 -1.45 -6.83 0.15
CA ARG A 66 -2.14 -7.44 -0.99
C ARG A 66 -3.04 -6.44 -1.71
N TYR A 67 -3.77 -5.61 -0.97
CA TYR A 67 -4.59 -4.54 -1.53
C TYR A 67 -3.78 -3.43 -2.20
N GLY A 68 -2.58 -3.12 -1.68
CA GLY A 68 -1.66 -2.18 -2.29
C GLY A 68 -1.13 -2.65 -3.65
N MET A 69 -1.06 -3.96 -3.86
CA MET A 69 -0.66 -4.61 -5.12
C MET A 69 -1.86 -5.02 -5.99
N SER A 70 -3.04 -4.42 -5.80
CA SER A 70 -4.21 -4.73 -6.63
C SER A 70 -3.98 -4.37 -8.11
N VAL A 71 -4.87 -4.84 -8.99
CA VAL A 71 -4.75 -4.89 -10.48
C VAL A 71 -4.15 -3.67 -11.18
N ARG A 72 -4.23 -2.48 -10.59
CA ARG A 72 -3.72 -1.23 -11.17
C ARG A 72 -2.39 -0.75 -10.61
N SER A 73 -1.76 -1.53 -9.74
CA SER A 73 -0.48 -1.20 -9.12
C SER A 73 0.59 -2.22 -9.50
N THR A 74 1.76 -1.73 -9.92
CA THR A 74 2.94 -2.54 -10.25
C THR A 74 3.89 -2.71 -9.06
N GLY A 75 3.59 -2.10 -7.90
CA GLY A 75 4.43 -2.18 -6.70
C GLY A 75 3.80 -1.54 -5.47
N VAL A 76 4.26 -1.91 -4.28
CA VAL A 76 3.77 -1.35 -3.01
C VAL A 76 4.94 -0.98 -2.11
N THR A 77 4.82 0.16 -1.41
CA THR A 77 5.76 0.54 -0.36
C THR A 77 5.08 0.44 1.01
N MET A 78 5.82 0.06 2.05
CA MET A 78 5.31 0.02 3.42
C MET A 78 6.00 1.07 4.30
N PHE A 79 5.26 1.70 5.21
CA PHE A 79 5.81 2.67 6.15
C PHE A 79 5.42 2.37 7.60
N THR A 80 6.34 2.14 8.55
CA THR A 80 7.82 2.17 8.44
C THR A 80 8.43 0.77 8.44
N ILE A 81 9.63 0.65 7.88
CA ILE A 81 10.42 -0.60 7.94
C ILE A 81 10.72 -1.04 9.37
N LYS A 82 10.94 -0.10 10.30
CA LYS A 82 11.16 -0.39 11.73
C LYS A 82 10.00 -1.17 12.33
N SER A 83 8.77 -0.72 12.08
CA SER A 83 7.57 -1.39 12.62
C SER A 83 7.37 -2.80 12.06
N VAL A 84 7.84 -3.07 10.84
CA VAL A 84 7.86 -4.42 10.27
C VAL A 84 8.95 -5.26 10.92
N ALA A 85 10.17 -4.73 11.05
CA ALA A 85 11.33 -5.45 11.57
C ALA A 85 11.20 -5.85 13.05
N GLU A 86 10.53 -5.03 13.87
CA GLU A 86 10.32 -5.26 15.30
C GLU A 86 9.13 -6.19 15.61
N ASP A 87 8.29 -6.53 14.61
CA ASP A 87 7.14 -7.42 14.77
C ASP A 87 7.35 -8.71 13.95
N PRO A 88 7.71 -9.85 14.59
CA PRO A 88 7.90 -11.12 13.90
C PRO A 88 6.69 -11.58 13.07
N GLY A 89 5.47 -11.19 13.49
CA GLY A 89 4.24 -11.48 12.76
C GLY A 89 4.19 -10.71 11.44
N LYS A 90 4.57 -9.43 11.42
CA LYS A 90 4.64 -8.62 10.19
C LYS A 90 5.75 -9.11 9.25
N VAL A 91 6.88 -9.59 9.79
CA VAL A 91 7.91 -10.27 8.98
C VAL A 91 7.36 -11.54 8.34
N ALA A 92 6.62 -12.35 9.09
CA ALA A 92 5.99 -13.57 8.56
C ALA A 92 4.93 -13.24 7.49
N ALA A 93 4.13 -12.19 7.69
CA ALA A 93 3.18 -11.67 6.72
C ALA A 93 3.88 -11.27 5.40
N MET A 94 4.97 -10.51 5.47
CA MET A 94 5.78 -10.18 4.29
C MET A 94 6.25 -11.42 3.52
N ARG A 95 6.74 -12.45 4.22
CA ARG A 95 7.16 -13.70 3.57
C ARG A 95 6.00 -14.38 2.84
N ARG A 96 4.80 -14.44 3.44
CA ARG A 96 3.61 -15.00 2.78
C ARG A 96 3.16 -14.21 1.55
N VAL A 97 3.47 -12.92 1.52
CA VAL A 97 3.13 -12.04 0.38
C VAL A 97 4.14 -12.20 -0.76
N TYR A 98 5.44 -12.26 -0.47
CA TYR A 98 6.51 -12.20 -1.48
C TYR A 98 7.20 -13.52 -1.83
N SER A 99 6.94 -14.60 -1.08
CA SER A 99 7.49 -15.94 -1.36
C SER A 99 6.46 -16.88 -1.97
N GLY A 100 5.34 -16.34 -2.46
CA GLY A 100 4.34 -17.09 -3.22
C GLY A 100 4.81 -17.45 -4.62
#